data_AF-A0A9N8W6A2-F1
#
_entry.id   AF-A0A9N8W6A2-F1
#
_cell.length_a   1.000
_cell.length_b   1.000
_cell.length_c   1.000
_cell.angle_alpha   90.00
_cell.angle_beta   90.00
_cell.angle_gamma   90.00
#
_symmetry.space_group_name_H-M   'P 1'
#
loop_
_entity.id
_entity.type
_entity.pdbx_description
1 polymer ?
#
loop_
_entity_poly.entity_id
_entity_poly.type
_entity_poly.pdbx_seq_one_letter_code
_entity_poly.pdbx_strand_id
1 'polypeptide(L)' 'MYFIEYFLKGDSEIDQLFKIFGILGTPDEHLWPGVHQLPNFKIIFPTWRRYPLDQIFPWMCYDAINLLEVI' A
#
# COMPACT_ATOMS: atom_id res chain seq x y z
N MET A 1 5.41 -8.80 -16.20
CA MET A 1 4.78 -9.63 -15.16
C MET A 1 5.69 -9.90 -13.94
N TYR A 2 7.03 -9.94 -14.08
CA TYR A 2 7.96 -10.08 -12.94
C TYR A 2 8.13 -8.83 -12.05
N PHE A 3 7.65 -7.66 -12.49
CA PHE A 3 7.90 -6.40 -11.80
C PHE A 3 7.10 -6.27 -10.49
N ILE A 4 5.83 -6.71 -10.45
CA ILE A 4 5.00 -6.61 -9.24
C ILE A 4 5.50 -7.55 -8.14
N GLU A 5 5.84 -8.81 -8.48
CA GLU A 5 6.33 -9.77 -7.48
C GLU A 5 7.57 -9.23 -6.77
N TYR A 6 8.46 -8.53 -7.47
CA TYR A 6 9.60 -7.88 -6.86
C TYR A 6 9.22 -6.65 -6.01
N PHE A 7 8.17 -5.94 -6.43
CA PHE A 7 7.75 -4.67 -5.83
C PHE A 7 7.05 -4.85 -4.46
N LEU A 8 6.35 -5.97 -4.26
CA LEU A 8 5.65 -6.27 -3.01
C LEU A 8 6.31 -7.34 -2.14
N LYS A 9 7.44 -7.91 -2.55
CA LYS A 9 8.16 -8.90 -1.74
C LYS A 9 9.13 -8.19 -0.80
N GLY A 10 8.72 -8.00 0.45
CA GLY A 10 9.57 -7.44 1.49
C GLY A 10 10.61 -8.45 1.99
N ASP A 11 11.78 -7.96 2.36
CA ASP A 11 12.86 -8.77 2.95
C ASP A 11 12.78 -8.85 4.49
N SER A 12 11.87 -8.09 5.10
CA SER A 12 11.52 -8.11 6.52
C SER A 12 10.08 -7.61 6.74
N GLU A 13 9.54 -7.75 7.95
CA GLU A 13 8.20 -7.21 8.31
C GLU A 13 8.10 -5.69 8.09
N ILE A 14 9.14 -4.94 8.45
CA ILE A 14 9.16 -3.48 8.27
C ILE A 14 9.30 -3.11 6.80
N ASP A 15 10.17 -3.81 6.06
CA ASP A 15 10.31 -3.58 4.61
C ASP A 15 9.01 -3.89 3.86
N GLN A 16 8.31 -4.96 4.26
CA GLN A 16 7.00 -5.32 3.73
C GLN A 16 5.97 -4.21 3.96
N LEU A 17 5.91 -3.65 5.18
CA LEU A 17 5.04 -2.52 5.49
C LEU A 17 5.41 -1.28 4.67
N PHE A 18 6.69 -0.97 4.50
CA PHE A 18 7.13 0.19 3.73
C PHE A 18 6.75 0.07 2.26
N LYS A 19 6.90 -1.12 1.67
CA LYS A 19 6.46 -1.38 0.29
C LYS A 19 4.95 -1.24 0.12
N ILE A 20 4.17 -1.76 1.08
CA ILE A 20 2.71 -1.62 1.06
C ILE A 20 2.30 -0.15 1.18
N PHE A 21 2.82 0.58 2.18
CA PHE A 21 2.47 1.98 2.41
C PHE A 21 2.99 2.89 1.29
N GLY A 22 4.14 2.57 0.69
CA GLY A 22 4.67 3.30 -0.46
C GLY A 22 3.76 3.25 -1.69
N ILE A 23 2.89 2.24 -1.79
CA ILE A 23 1.90 2.09 -2.86
C ILE A 23 0.54 2.64 -2.45
N LEU A 24 0.01 2.11 -1.36
CA LEU A 24 -1.37 2.34 -0.94
C LEU A 24 -1.54 3.60 -0.08
N GLY A 25 -0.44 4.25 0.28
CA GLY A 25 -0.38 5.33 1.25
C GLY A 25 -0.18 4.81 2.68
N THR A 26 0.31 5.68 3.56
CA THR A 26 0.32 5.39 5.00
C THR A 26 -1.13 5.50 5.51
N PRO A 27 -1.67 4.48 6.19
CA PRO A 27 -3.02 4.54 6.72
C PRO A 27 -3.12 5.61 7.81
N ASP A 28 -4.26 6.29 7.87
CA ASP A 28 -4.62 7.27 8.88
C ASP A 28 -5.95 6.90 9.55
N GLU A 29 -6.40 7.71 10.52
CA GLU A 29 -7.65 7.47 11.26
C GLU A 29 -8.92 7.58 10.40
N HIS A 30 -8.83 8.22 9.22
CA HIS A 30 -9.96 8.30 8.30
C HIS A 30 -10.09 6.99 7.50
N LEU A 31 -8.97 6.47 7.00
CA LEU A 31 -8.93 5.22 6.24
C LEU A 31 -9.06 3.98 7.12
N TRP A 32 -8.39 3.99 8.28
CA TRP A 32 -8.38 2.91 9.25
C TRP A 32 -8.53 3.47 10.68
N PRO A 33 -9.78 3.58 11.18
CA PRO A 33 -10.03 4.03 12.54
C PRO A 33 -9.32 3.15 13.58
N GLY A 34 -8.54 3.77 14.46
CA GLY A 34 -7.75 3.11 15.49
C GLY A 34 -6.36 2.66 15.06
N VAL A 35 -5.92 2.96 13.84
CA VAL A 35 -4.61 2.50 13.33
C VAL A 35 -3.44 2.95 14.19
N HIS A 36 -3.49 4.17 14.75
CA HIS A 36 -2.43 4.67 15.63
C HIS A 36 -2.39 3.98 17.00
N GLN A 37 -3.43 3.23 17.36
CA GLN A 37 -3.54 2.52 18.64
C GLN A 37 -2.99 1.09 18.55
N LEU A 38 -2.65 0.63 17.34
CA LEU A 38 -2.09 -0.70 17.14
C LEU A 38 -0.69 -0.80 17.78
N PRO A 39 -0.36 -1.89 18.50
CA PRO A 39 0.89 -2.02 19.27
C PRO A 39 2.18 -1.77 18.45
N ASN A 40 2.14 -2.11 17.17
CA ASN A 40 3.26 -2.04 16.26
C ASN A 40 3.19 -0.86 15.29
N PHE A 41 2.13 -0.04 15.34
CA PHE A 41 2.10 1.18 14.58
C PHE A 41 3.04 2.20 15.22
N LYS A 42 4.06 2.64 14.48
CA LYS A 42 5.05 3.57 14.99
C LYS A 42 4.86 4.93 14.31
N ILE A 43 4.78 5.99 15.10
CA ILE A 43 4.65 7.39 14.63
C ILE A 43 5.84 7.80 13.74
N ILE A 44 6.97 7.09 13.82
CA ILE A 44 8.15 7.31 12.98
C ILE A 44 8.02 6.76 11.54
N PHE A 45 6.93 6.08 11.21
CA PHE A 45 6.71 5.66 9.82
C PHE A 45 6.59 6.89 8.92
N PRO A 46 7.31 6.92 7.78
CA PRO A 46 7.11 7.98 6.81
C PRO A 46 5.64 8.07 6.38
N THR A 47 5.19 9.29 6.07
CA THR A 47 3.86 9.52 5.53
C THR A 47 3.93 9.48 4.01
N TRP A 48 3.44 8.40 3.40
CA TRP A 48 3.35 8.22 1.95
C TRP A 48 1.95 8.58 1.45
N ARG A 49 1.89 9.19 0.26
CA ARG A 49 0.64 9.39 -0.47
C ARG A 49 0.34 8.14 -1.29
N ARG A 50 -0.95 7.79 -1.38
CA ARG A 50 -1.42 6.72 -2.28
C ARG A 50 -1.11 7.08 -3.74
N TYR A 51 -0.59 6.12 -4.48
CA TYR A 51 -0.46 6.20 -5.92
C TYR A 51 -1.67 5.57 -6.60
N PRO A 52 -2.19 6.16 -7.68
CA PRO A 52 -3.25 5.54 -8.48
C PRO A 52 -2.82 4.17 -9.02
N LEU A 53 -3.66 3.13 -8.86
CA LEU A 53 -3.29 1.76 -9.25
C LEU A 53 -3.13 1.60 -10.77
N ASP A 54 -3.80 2.42 -11.58
CA ASP A 54 -3.63 2.46 -13.03
C ASP A 54 -2.24 2.94 -13.46
N GLN A 55 -1.57 3.76 -12.64
CA GLN A 55 -0.17 4.16 -12.87
C GLN A 55 0.81 3.05 -12.49
N ILE A 56 0.47 2.23 -11.49
CA ILE A 56 1.32 1.13 -11.03
C ILE A 56 1.17 -0.09 -11.93
N PHE A 57 -0.05 -0.36 -12.38
CA PHE A 57 -0.39 -1.51 -13.23
C PHE A 57 -0.98 -1.05 -14.57
N PRO A 58 -0.22 -0.35 -15.41
CA PRO A 58 -0.73 0.24 -16.67
C PRO A 58 -1.18 -0.78 -17.71
N TRP A 59 -0.91 -2.06 -17.48
CA TRP A 59 -1.36 -3.18 -18.32
C TRP A 59 -2.67 -3.82 -17.85
N MET A 60 -3.21 -3.43 -16.70
CA MET A 60 -4.49 -3.96 -16.21
C MET A 60 -5.66 -3.22 -16.88
N CYS A 61 -6.74 -3.96 -17.18
CA CYS A 61 -7.94 -3.32 -17.69
C CYS A 61 -8.65 -2.52 -16.59
N TYR A 62 -9.51 -1.59 -17.00
CA TYR A 62 -10.28 -0.75 -16.10
C TYR A 62 -11.05 -1.55 -15.05
N ASP A 63 -11.74 -2.62 -15.47
CA ASP A 63 -12.55 -3.45 -14.55
C ASP A 63 -11.68 -4.10 -13.47
N ALA A 64 -10.47 -4.53 -13.82
CA ALA A 64 -9.55 -5.14 -12.87
C ALA A 64 -8.97 -4.11 -11.88
N ILE A 65 -8.62 -2.91 -12.36
CA ILE A 65 -8.22 -1.80 -11.47
C ILE A 65 -9.37 -1.40 -10.54
N ASN A 66 -10.57 -1.22 -11.10
CA ASN A 66 -11.76 -0.85 -10.32
C ASN A 66 -12.09 -1.90 -9.26
N LEU A 67 -11.95 -3.19 -9.57
CA LEU A 67 -12.11 -4.26 -8.59
C LEU A 67 -11.12 -4.10 -7.43
N LEU A 68 -9.86 -3.77 -7.70
CA LEU A 68 -8.83 -3.62 -6.67
C LEU A 68 -8.99 -2.37 -5.80
N GLU A 69 -9.59 -1.30 -6.31
CA GLU A 69 -9.86 -0.08 -5.53
C GLU A 69 -11.06 -0.20 -4.58
N VAL A 70 -11.91 -1.22 -4.76
CA VAL A 70 -13.14 -1.44 -3.97
C VAL A 70 -12.90 -2.32 -2.73
N ILE A 71 -11.74 -2.96 -2.64
CA ILE A 71 -11.35 -3.85 -1.53
C ILE A 71 -10.60 -3.07 -0.46
#